data_AF-A0A9P1APF4-F1
#
_entry.id   AF-A0A9P1APF4-F1
#
_cell.length_a   1.000
_cell.length_b   1.000
_cell.length_c   1.000
_cell.angle_alpha   90.00
_cell.angle_beta   90.00
_cell.angle_gamma   90.00
#
_symmetry.space_group_name_H-M   'P 1'
#
loop_
_entity.id
_entity.type
_entity.pdbx_description
1 polymer ?
#
loop_
_entity_poly.entity_id
_entity_poly.type
_entity_poly.pdbx_seq_one_letter_code
_entity_poly.pdbx_strand_id
1 'polypeptide(L)'
;MDSTSVFLLAVKCLLVLIPFLILVHYGIANYENWANRCVDEATRHHIEVCTLDLINFDLDYRKWEESNFPSQDQKLIENLKRQCEDVQKCFKSIRGKCEDTKQIVENFPTWLRRIEFFSGHFAKCAGKINQISGRAPCAQQYFRIEFIEKKRREKCEIMRENEECILEKVAKTCALQMAAIMKNHLATEAALIGC
;
A
#
# COMPACT_ATOMS: atom_id res chain seq x y z
N MET A 1 29.60 1.74 -49.28
CA MET A 1 29.16 1.66 -47.88
C MET A 1 29.91 0.50 -47.26
N ASP A 2 30.89 0.80 -46.41
CA ASP A 2 31.85 -0.18 -45.91
C ASP A 2 31.19 -1.23 -45.02
N SER A 3 31.38 -2.51 -45.36
CA SER A 3 30.88 -3.67 -44.62
C SER A 3 31.27 -3.66 -43.14
N THR A 4 32.36 -2.97 -42.80
CA THR A 4 32.87 -2.76 -41.43
C THR A 4 31.92 -1.92 -40.57
N SER A 5 31.21 -0.94 -41.17
CA SER A 5 30.26 -0.08 -40.45
C SER A 5 28.98 -0.84 -40.07
N VAL A 6 28.50 -1.71 -40.96
CA VAL A 6 27.32 -2.56 -40.72
C VAL A 6 27.61 -3.61 -39.64
N PHE A 7 28.80 -4.21 -39.66
CA PHE A 7 29.22 -5.18 -38.65
C PHE A 7 29.32 -4.57 -37.25
N LEU A 8 29.90 -3.36 -37.13
CA LEU A 8 30.00 -2.65 -35.85
C LEU A 8 28.62 -2.22 -35.32
N LEU A 9 27.68 -1.85 -36.19
CA LEU A 9 26.31 -1.53 -35.81
C LEU A 9 25.57 -2.79 -35.34
N ALA A 10 25.74 -3.92 -36.03
CA ALA A 10 25.14 -5.20 -35.66
C ALA A 10 25.65 -5.72 -34.31
N VAL A 11 26.96 -5.61 -34.04
CA VAL A 11 27.56 -6.00 -32.76
C VAL A 11 27.06 -5.10 -31.61
N LYS A 12 26.93 -3.78 -31.85
CA LYS A 12 26.37 -2.86 -30.85
C LYS A 12 24.89 -3.14 -30.56
N CYS A 13 24.09 -3.47 -31.57
CA CYS A 13 22.70 -3.89 -31.38
C CYS A 13 22.62 -5.20 -30.58
N LEU A 14 23.48 -6.19 -30.87
CA LEU A 14 23.56 -7.44 -30.12
C LEU A 14 23.97 -7.24 -28.66
N LEU A 15 24.92 -6.35 -28.39
CA LEU A 15 25.36 -6.01 -27.03
C LEU A 15 24.26 -5.36 -26.17
N VAL A 16 23.27 -4.70 -26.79
CA VAL A 16 22.12 -4.12 -26.09
C VAL A 16 20.95 -5.11 -26.01
N LEU A 17 20.73 -5.88 -27.08
CA LEU A 17 19.63 -6.85 -27.15
C LEU A 17 19.85 -8.03 -26.20
N ILE A 18 21.07 -8.54 -26.04
CA ILE A 18 21.32 -9.71 -25.19
C ILE A 18 21.01 -9.41 -23.71
N PRO A 19 21.52 -8.32 -23.08
CA PRO A 19 21.16 -7.97 -21.70
C PRO A 19 19.67 -7.67 -21.53
N PHE A 20 19.04 -7.02 -22.52
CA PHE A 20 17.61 -6.75 -22.49
C PHE A 20 16.79 -8.05 -22.55
N LEU A 21 17.15 -8.98 -23.43
CA LEU A 21 16.50 -10.29 -23.52
C LEU A 21 16.72 -11.11 -22.24
N ILE A 22 17.90 -11.03 -21.61
CA ILE A 22 18.16 -11.65 -20.30
C ILE A 22 17.26 -11.04 -19.21
N LEU A 23 17.11 -9.71 -19.16
CA LEU A 23 16.23 -9.04 -18.20
C LEU A 23 14.76 -9.41 -18.41
N VAL A 24 14.31 -9.48 -19.67
CA VAL A 24 12.95 -9.94 -20.02
C VAL A 24 12.76 -11.41 -19.63
N HIS A 25 13.73 -12.29 -19.92
CA HIS A 25 13.67 -13.70 -19.51
C HIS A 25 13.65 -13.84 -17.98
N TYR A 26 14.44 -13.04 -17.26
CA TYR A 26 14.45 -13.03 -15.80
C TYR A 26 13.14 -12.53 -15.21
N GLY A 27 12.52 -11.53 -15.85
CA GLY A 27 11.18 -11.04 -15.52
C GLY A 27 10.09 -12.08 -15.75
N ILE A 28 10.10 -12.77 -16.90
CA ILE A 28 9.14 -13.83 -17.23
C ILE A 28 9.35 -15.06 -16.33
N ALA A 29 10.57 -15.51 -16.11
CA ALA A 29 10.87 -16.64 -15.24
C ALA A 29 10.50 -16.38 -13.77
N ASN A 30 10.68 -15.14 -13.28
CA ASN A 30 10.22 -14.76 -11.94
C ASN A 30 8.70 -14.61 -11.86
N TYR A 31 8.03 -14.20 -12.95
CA TYR A 31 6.57 -14.17 -13.03
C TYR A 31 5.98 -15.59 -13.05
N GLU A 32 6.54 -16.51 -13.85
CA GLU A 32 6.19 -17.93 -13.82
C GLU A 32 6.42 -18.55 -12.44
N ASN A 33 7.50 -18.18 -11.74
CA ASN A 33 7.76 -18.66 -10.38
C ASN A 33 6.75 -18.13 -9.33
N TRP A 34 6.11 -16.98 -9.56
CA TRP A 34 5.02 -16.48 -8.71
C TRP A 34 3.68 -17.13 -9.06
N ALA A 35 3.38 -17.24 -10.36
CA ALA A 35 2.13 -17.79 -10.88
C ALA A 35 2.03 -19.32 -10.76
N ASN A 36 3.16 -20.05 -10.73
CA ASN A 36 3.22 -21.51 -10.57
C ASN A 36 3.16 -21.99 -9.11
N ARG A 37 3.12 -21.06 -8.13
CA ARG A 37 2.90 -21.41 -6.71
C ARG A 37 1.43 -21.53 -6.32
N CYS A 38 0.52 -21.25 -7.25
CA CYS A 38 -0.91 -21.43 -7.05
C CYS A 38 -1.39 -22.71 -7.77
N VAL A 39 -2.33 -23.42 -7.16
CA VAL A 39 -2.63 -24.84 -7.45
C VAL A 39 -3.26 -25.09 -8.83
N ASP A 40 -3.98 -24.12 -9.42
CA ASP A 40 -4.71 -24.29 -10.68
C ASP A 40 -4.95 -22.97 -11.46
N GLU A 41 -5.22 -23.08 -12.77
CA GLU A 41 -5.41 -21.95 -13.70
C GLU A 41 -6.63 -21.08 -13.36
N ALA A 42 -7.70 -21.67 -12.85
CA ALA A 42 -8.88 -20.91 -12.42
C ALA A 42 -8.56 -20.06 -11.18
N THR A 43 -7.79 -20.60 -10.23
CA THR A 43 -7.25 -19.84 -9.10
C THR A 43 -6.33 -18.72 -9.56
N ARG A 44 -5.49 -18.95 -10.57
CA ARG A 44 -4.62 -17.90 -11.16
C ARG A 44 -5.43 -16.77 -11.77
N HIS A 45 -6.44 -17.08 -12.59
CA HIS A 45 -7.33 -16.06 -13.16
C HIS A 45 -8.08 -15.26 -12.08
N HIS A 46 -8.53 -15.94 -11.01
CA HIS A 46 -9.17 -15.26 -9.88
C HIS A 46 -8.20 -14.30 -9.17
N ILE A 47 -6.93 -14.69 -9.00
CA ILE A 47 -5.89 -13.80 -8.45
C ILE A 47 -5.70 -12.56 -9.31
N GLU A 48 -5.67 -12.71 -10.64
CA GLU A 48 -5.55 -11.58 -11.57
C GLU A 48 -6.71 -10.60 -11.37
N VAL A 49 -7.95 -11.10 -11.29
CA VAL A 49 -9.14 -10.28 -11.02
C VAL A 49 -9.01 -9.55 -9.68
N CYS A 50 -8.71 -10.26 -8.58
CA CYS A 50 -8.53 -9.61 -7.27
C CYS A 50 -7.40 -8.57 -7.26
N THR A 51 -6.34 -8.82 -8.03
CA THR A 51 -5.17 -7.92 -8.12
C THR A 51 -5.54 -6.64 -8.85
N LEU A 52 -6.34 -6.73 -9.93
CA LEU A 52 -6.87 -5.56 -10.62
C LEU A 52 -7.76 -4.72 -9.68
N ASP A 53 -8.63 -5.37 -8.89
CA ASP A 53 -9.47 -4.67 -7.92
C ASP A 53 -8.61 -4.00 -6.81
N LEU A 54 -7.55 -4.67 -6.36
CA LEU A 54 -6.59 -4.09 -5.41
C LEU A 54 -5.89 -2.87 -5.97
N ILE A 55 -5.44 -2.91 -7.23
CA ILE A 55 -4.80 -1.77 -7.90
C ILE A 55 -5.78 -0.59 -7.99
N ASN A 56 -7.04 -0.84 -8.35
CA ASN A 56 -8.05 0.22 -8.42
C ASN A 56 -8.31 0.82 -7.04
N PHE A 57 -8.45 -0.01 -6.00
CA PHE A 57 -8.57 0.46 -4.62
C PHE A 57 -7.36 1.28 -4.17
N ASP A 58 -6.13 0.84 -4.47
CA ASP A 58 -4.90 1.54 -4.12
C ASP A 58 -4.85 2.94 -4.76
N LEU A 59 -5.18 3.03 -6.05
CA LEU A 59 -5.24 4.31 -6.77
C LEU A 59 -6.27 5.27 -6.17
N ASP A 60 -7.48 4.77 -5.87
CA ASP A 60 -8.53 5.58 -5.26
C ASP A 60 -8.15 6.02 -3.83
N TYR A 61 -7.53 5.15 -3.04
CA TYR A 61 -7.05 5.51 -1.71
C TYR A 61 -5.95 6.56 -1.79
N ARG A 62 -4.94 6.39 -2.65
CA ARG A 62 -3.86 7.37 -2.81
C ARG A 62 -4.41 8.74 -3.17
N LYS A 63 -5.38 8.78 -4.08
CA LYS A 63 -6.06 10.03 -4.44
C LYS A 63 -6.79 10.66 -3.24
N TRP A 64 -7.40 9.84 -2.39
CA TRP A 64 -8.03 10.29 -1.15
C TRP A 64 -7.01 10.86 -0.14
N GLU A 65 -5.86 10.19 0.02
CA GLU A 65 -4.73 10.68 0.83
C GLU A 65 -4.16 11.99 0.28
N GLU A 66 -3.88 12.08 -1.02
CA GLU A 66 -3.31 13.25 -1.68
C GLU A 66 -4.23 14.46 -1.55
N SER A 67 -5.53 14.22 -1.57
CA SER A 67 -6.57 15.21 -1.29
C SER A 67 -6.70 15.55 0.20
N ASN A 68 -5.80 15.02 1.03
CA ASN A 68 -5.70 15.23 2.47
C ASN A 68 -6.93 14.69 3.23
N PHE A 69 -7.37 13.49 2.84
CA PHE A 69 -8.44 12.74 3.50
C PHE A 69 -9.74 13.55 3.67
N PRO A 70 -10.36 14.05 2.59
CA PRO A 70 -11.59 14.83 2.67
C PRO A 70 -12.70 14.00 3.33
N SER A 71 -12.98 14.26 4.61
CA SER A 71 -13.97 13.53 5.40
C SER A 71 -15.42 13.87 5.04
N GLN A 72 -15.63 14.95 4.30
CA GLN A 72 -16.92 15.42 3.84
C GLN A 72 -17.45 14.68 2.60
N ASP A 73 -16.57 14.03 1.84
CA ASP A 73 -16.96 13.27 0.64
C ASP A 73 -17.42 11.86 1.04
N GLN A 74 -18.64 11.77 1.57
CA GLN A 74 -19.22 10.51 2.04
C GLN A 74 -19.33 9.47 0.92
N LYS A 75 -19.61 9.90 -0.32
CA LYS A 75 -19.71 9.00 -1.46
C LYS A 75 -18.38 8.33 -1.77
N LEU A 76 -17.28 9.10 -1.76
CA LEU A 76 -15.93 8.55 -1.93
C LEU A 76 -15.58 7.60 -0.79
N ILE A 77 -15.86 7.98 0.47
CA ILE A 77 -15.56 7.14 1.64
C ILE A 77 -16.32 5.82 1.59
N GLU A 78 -17.62 5.84 1.29
CA GLU A 78 -18.43 4.62 1.14
C GLU A 78 -17.92 3.74 -0.01
N ASN A 79 -17.46 4.34 -1.11
CA ASN A 79 -16.86 3.61 -2.21
C ASN A 79 -15.55 2.93 -1.80
N LEU A 80 -14.66 3.66 -1.12
CA LEU A 80 -13.39 3.11 -0.62
C LEU A 80 -13.61 1.96 0.37
N LYS A 81 -14.57 2.09 1.30
CA LYS A 81 -14.93 1.02 2.23
C LYS A 81 -15.40 -0.23 1.48
N ARG A 82 -16.33 -0.06 0.52
CA ARG A 82 -16.86 -1.15 -0.29
C ARG A 82 -15.77 -1.85 -1.10
N GLN A 83 -14.95 -1.08 -1.81
CA GLN A 83 -13.81 -1.61 -2.57
C GLN A 83 -12.87 -2.40 -1.67
N CYS A 84 -12.50 -1.85 -0.52
CA CYS A 84 -11.60 -2.53 0.42
C CYS A 84 -12.19 -3.84 0.96
N GLU A 85 -13.48 -3.86 1.30
CA GLU A 85 -14.17 -5.09 1.72
C GLU A 85 -14.26 -6.13 0.60
N ASP A 86 -14.55 -5.70 -0.63
CA ASP A 86 -14.72 -6.59 -1.77
C ASP A 86 -13.38 -7.20 -2.19
N VAL A 87 -12.30 -6.40 -2.24
CA VAL A 87 -10.95 -6.90 -2.45
C VAL A 87 -10.55 -7.87 -1.32
N GLN A 88 -10.86 -7.55 -0.06
CA GLN A 88 -10.59 -8.46 1.06
C GLN A 88 -11.33 -9.80 0.90
N LYS A 89 -12.61 -9.78 0.53
CA LYS A 89 -13.40 -11.00 0.27
C LYS A 89 -12.80 -11.81 -0.88
N CYS A 90 -12.38 -11.13 -1.95
CA CYS A 90 -11.73 -11.73 -3.11
C CYS A 90 -10.48 -12.52 -2.69
N PHE A 91 -9.51 -11.88 -2.02
CA PHE A 91 -8.30 -12.57 -1.57
C PHE A 91 -8.53 -13.59 -0.45
N LYS A 92 -9.51 -13.39 0.45
CA LYS A 92 -9.88 -14.39 1.46
C LYS A 92 -10.34 -15.71 0.82
N SER A 93 -11.01 -15.64 -0.33
CA SER A 93 -11.45 -16.83 -1.07
C SER A 93 -10.27 -17.63 -1.68
N ILE A 94 -9.09 -17.01 -1.79
CA ILE A 94 -7.88 -17.57 -2.40
C ILE A 94 -6.79 -17.93 -1.38
N ARG A 95 -6.82 -17.36 -0.16
CA ARG A 95 -5.75 -17.45 0.86
C ARG A 95 -5.20 -18.86 1.15
N GLY A 96 -6.01 -19.91 0.99
CA GLY A 96 -5.60 -21.31 1.19
C GLY A 96 -4.99 -21.99 -0.05
N LYS A 97 -5.00 -21.34 -1.21
CA LYS A 97 -4.59 -21.89 -2.50
C LYS A 97 -3.33 -21.25 -3.07
N CYS A 98 -2.87 -20.14 -2.48
CA CYS A 98 -1.63 -19.50 -2.89
C CYS A 98 -1.00 -18.70 -1.74
N GLU A 99 0.21 -19.09 -1.32
CA GLU A 99 0.89 -18.57 -0.13
C GLU A 99 1.28 -17.08 -0.26
N ASP A 100 1.53 -16.63 -1.49
CA ASP A 100 1.90 -15.25 -1.82
C ASP A 100 0.79 -14.22 -1.53
N THR A 101 -0.47 -14.67 -1.38
CA THR A 101 -1.60 -13.78 -1.07
C THR A 101 -1.69 -13.40 0.42
N LYS A 102 -0.93 -14.08 1.28
CA LYS A 102 -1.04 -13.94 2.75
C LYS A 102 -0.72 -12.52 3.23
N GLN A 103 0.35 -11.92 2.72
CA GLN A 103 0.76 -10.57 3.12
C GLN A 103 -0.26 -9.50 2.71
N ILE A 104 -0.85 -9.65 1.51
CA ILE A 104 -1.89 -8.74 1.02
C ILE A 104 -3.11 -8.82 1.95
N VAL A 105 -3.55 -10.04 2.31
CA VAL A 105 -4.69 -10.25 3.19
C VAL A 105 -4.49 -9.63 4.57
N GLU A 106 -3.27 -9.69 5.11
CA GLU A 106 -2.91 -9.16 6.42
C GLU A 106 -2.99 -7.62 6.50
N ASN A 107 -2.94 -6.91 5.36
CA ASN A 107 -2.99 -5.44 5.34
C ASN A 107 -4.42 -4.86 5.31
N PHE A 108 -5.42 -5.59 4.82
CA PHE A 108 -6.80 -5.07 4.70
C PHE A 108 -7.42 -4.58 6.02
N PRO A 109 -7.22 -5.25 7.18
CA PRO A 109 -7.73 -4.73 8.45
C PRO A 109 -7.18 -3.33 8.78
N THR A 110 -5.88 -3.08 8.50
CA THR A 110 -5.28 -1.75 8.69
C THR A 110 -5.88 -0.74 7.72
N TRP A 111 -6.08 -1.12 6.46
CA TRP A 111 -6.73 -0.27 5.46
C TRP A 111 -8.13 0.21 5.88
N LEU A 112 -9.03 -0.74 6.15
CA LEU A 112 -10.40 -0.45 6.59
C LEU A 112 -10.41 0.43 7.84
N ARG A 113 -9.56 0.09 8.81
CA ARG A 113 -9.48 0.83 10.07
C ARG A 113 -9.05 2.29 9.88
N ARG A 114 -8.10 2.53 8.98
CA ARG A 114 -7.67 3.90 8.64
C ARG A 114 -8.75 4.68 7.92
N ILE A 115 -9.49 4.05 7.00
CA ILE A 115 -10.65 4.68 6.35
C ILE A 115 -11.66 5.14 7.42
N GLU A 116 -12.03 4.26 8.36
CA GLU A 116 -12.92 4.61 9.48
C GLU A 116 -12.35 5.73 10.36
N PHE A 117 -11.06 5.68 10.66
CA PHE A 117 -10.42 6.65 11.55
C PHE A 117 -10.46 8.06 10.95
N PHE A 118 -9.98 8.21 9.71
CA PHE A 118 -9.91 9.51 9.03
C PHE A 118 -11.29 10.02 8.57
N SER A 119 -12.29 9.16 8.42
CA SER A 119 -13.68 9.58 8.14
C SER A 119 -14.54 9.77 9.39
N GLY A 120 -14.12 9.27 10.56
CA GLY A 120 -14.89 9.26 11.80
C GLY A 120 -14.36 10.23 12.85
N HIS A 121 -13.92 9.68 13.99
CA HIS A 121 -13.53 10.48 15.15
C HIS A 121 -12.35 11.45 14.89
N PHE A 122 -11.53 11.19 13.86
CA PHE A 122 -10.41 12.03 13.49
C PHE A 122 -10.69 12.95 12.29
N ALA A 123 -11.89 12.90 11.71
CA ALA A 123 -12.28 13.62 10.49
C ALA A 123 -11.89 15.11 10.48
N LYS A 124 -12.17 15.82 11.58
CA LYS A 124 -11.86 17.26 11.71
C LYS A 124 -10.35 17.55 11.67
N CYS A 125 -9.51 16.58 12.03
CA CYS A 125 -8.05 16.68 12.00
C CYS A 125 -7.45 16.06 10.72
N ALA A 126 -8.14 15.11 10.09
CA ALA A 126 -7.68 14.42 8.88
C ALA A 126 -7.33 15.41 7.75
N GLY A 127 -8.16 16.43 7.55
CA GLY A 127 -7.92 17.57 6.65
C GLY A 127 -6.72 18.46 6.99
N LYS A 128 -5.90 18.11 7.98
CA LYS A 128 -4.64 18.79 8.33
C LYS A 128 -3.44 17.84 8.36
N ILE A 129 -3.58 16.60 7.91
CA ILE A 129 -2.48 15.62 7.93
C ILE A 129 -1.26 16.12 7.15
N ASN A 130 -1.43 16.78 6.01
CA ASN A 130 -0.31 17.38 5.30
C ASN A 130 0.45 18.44 6.12
N GLN A 131 -0.22 19.14 7.05
CA GLN A 131 0.43 20.09 7.96
C GLN A 131 1.18 19.37 9.09
N ILE A 132 0.66 18.23 9.55
CA ILE A 132 1.27 17.36 10.55
C ILE A 132 2.51 16.68 9.95
N SER A 133 2.33 15.95 8.85
CA SER A 133 3.34 15.15 8.16
C SER A 133 4.38 16.00 7.43
N GLY A 134 3.96 17.05 6.72
CA GLY A 134 4.87 17.91 5.96
C GLY A 134 5.85 18.71 6.82
N ARG A 135 5.56 18.86 8.13
CA ARG A 135 6.43 19.56 9.09
C ARG A 135 7.17 18.63 10.04
N ALA A 136 6.97 17.32 9.93
CA ALA A 136 7.52 16.34 10.85
C ALA A 136 7.78 14.99 10.15
N PRO A 137 9.04 14.66 9.83
CA PRO A 137 9.40 13.38 9.21
C PRO A 137 8.86 12.15 9.97
N CYS A 138 8.83 12.22 11.30
CA CYS A 138 8.28 11.18 12.18
C CYS A 138 6.81 10.85 11.86
N ALA A 139 6.00 11.88 11.59
CA ALA A 139 4.57 11.72 11.34
C ALA A 139 4.32 11.32 9.88
N GLN A 140 5.17 11.80 8.97
CA GLN A 140 5.15 11.38 7.57
C GLN A 140 5.32 9.87 7.43
N GLN A 141 6.21 9.23 8.20
CA GLN A 141 6.40 7.78 8.12
C GLN A 141 5.16 6.96 8.49
N TYR A 142 4.22 7.53 9.26
CA TYR A 142 3.02 6.84 9.73
C TYR A 142 1.77 7.12 8.89
N PHE A 143 1.49 8.41 8.60
CA PHE A 143 0.21 8.81 7.99
C PHE A 143 0.10 8.48 6.50
N ARG A 144 1.24 8.21 5.87
CA ARG A 144 1.36 7.85 4.47
C ARG A 144 0.90 6.41 4.20
N ILE A 145 0.33 6.16 3.03
CA ILE A 145 0.00 4.82 2.54
C ILE A 145 1.18 3.84 2.60
N GLU A 146 2.40 4.32 2.33
CA GLU A 146 3.61 3.50 2.35
C GLU A 146 3.84 2.82 3.70
N PHE A 147 3.28 3.36 4.79
CA PHE A 147 3.28 2.67 6.09
C PHE A 147 2.58 1.31 6.02
N ILE A 148 1.44 1.24 5.33
CA ILE A 148 0.61 0.02 5.26
C ILE A 148 1.30 -1.06 4.42
N GLU A 149 2.10 -0.65 3.45
CA GLU A 149 2.83 -1.54 2.54
C GLU A 149 4.08 -2.17 3.17
N LYS A 150 4.59 -1.56 4.24
CA LYS A 150 5.77 -2.05 4.97
C LYS A 150 5.53 -3.43 5.58
N LYS A 151 6.64 -4.13 5.88
CA LYS A 151 6.58 -5.38 6.64
C LYS A 151 6.17 -5.11 8.09
N ARG A 152 5.52 -6.09 8.73
CA ARG A 152 5.08 -6.02 10.14
C ARG A 152 6.13 -5.44 11.08
N ARG A 153 7.37 -5.93 11.02
CA ARG A 153 8.47 -5.45 11.90
C ARG A 153 8.73 -3.95 11.73
N GLU A 154 8.81 -3.47 10.50
CA GLU A 154 9.02 -2.05 10.20
C GLU A 154 7.83 -1.20 10.66
N LYS A 155 6.58 -1.69 10.50
CA LYS A 155 5.40 -0.99 11.02
C LYS A 155 5.49 -0.78 12.54
N CYS A 156 5.81 -1.85 13.28
CA CYS A 156 5.96 -1.79 14.73
C CYS A 156 7.06 -0.83 15.17
N GLU A 157 8.18 -0.83 14.46
CA GLU A 157 9.30 0.08 14.71
C GLU A 157 8.89 1.54 14.49
N ILE A 158 8.28 1.85 13.34
CA ILE A 158 7.78 3.20 13.04
C ILE A 158 6.79 3.67 14.10
N MET A 159 5.84 2.84 14.51
CA MET A 159 4.84 3.22 15.51
C MET A 159 5.49 3.49 16.86
N ARG A 160 6.38 2.61 17.32
CA ARG A 160 7.06 2.74 18.62
C ARG A 160 7.98 3.95 18.67
N GLU A 161 8.77 4.18 17.63
CA GLU A 161 9.78 5.25 17.63
C GLU A 161 9.19 6.63 17.38
N ASN A 162 8.08 6.70 16.64
CA ASN A 162 7.46 7.97 16.28
C ASN A 162 6.24 8.32 17.12
N GLU A 163 5.78 7.47 18.06
CA GLU A 163 4.55 7.69 18.85
C GLU A 163 4.51 9.08 19.48
N GLU A 164 5.50 9.43 20.31
CA GLU A 164 5.53 10.70 21.03
C GLU A 164 5.49 11.90 20.05
N CYS A 165 6.27 11.82 18.98
CA CYS A 165 6.34 12.84 17.95
C CYS A 165 5.01 13.00 17.21
N ILE A 166 4.35 11.90 16.84
CA ILE A 166 3.03 11.93 16.19
C ILE A 166 2.01 12.60 17.10
N LEU A 167 1.95 12.19 18.37
CA LEU A 167 1.00 12.73 19.35
C LEU A 167 1.23 14.23 19.59
N GLU A 168 2.49 14.66 19.72
CA GLU A 168 2.85 16.08 19.86
C GLU A 168 2.39 16.90 18.65
N LYS A 169 2.62 16.43 17.42
CA LYS A 169 2.26 17.15 16.20
C LYS A 169 0.75 17.21 15.98
N VAL A 170 0.03 16.14 16.33
CA VAL A 170 -1.44 16.12 16.33
C VAL A 170 -1.99 17.11 17.37
N ALA A 171 -1.42 17.13 18.59
CA ALA A 171 -1.83 18.07 19.63
C ALA A 171 -1.65 19.52 19.18
N LYS A 172 -0.49 19.84 18.59
CA LYS A 172 -0.15 21.19 18.11
C LYS A 172 -1.00 21.65 16.92
N THR A 173 -1.28 20.76 15.97
CA THR A 173 -1.98 21.12 14.72
C THR A 173 -3.50 21.08 14.85
N CYS A 174 -4.00 20.18 15.68
CA CYS A 174 -5.43 19.92 15.83
C CYS A 174 -5.94 20.32 17.21
N ALA A 175 -5.67 19.50 18.23
CA ALA A 175 -6.02 19.74 19.63
C ALA A 175 -5.48 18.61 20.51
N LEU A 176 -5.30 18.86 21.82
CA LEU A 176 -4.95 17.83 22.80
C LEU A 176 -5.93 16.64 22.80
N GLN A 177 -7.22 16.89 22.64
CA GLN A 177 -8.22 15.82 22.55
C GLN A 177 -8.01 14.91 21.32
N MET A 178 -7.56 15.46 20.20
CA MET A 178 -7.25 14.67 19.00
C MET A 178 -5.99 13.82 19.19
N ALA A 179 -5.02 14.28 19.99
CA ALA A 179 -3.87 13.46 20.35
C ALA A 179 -4.29 12.25 21.20
N ALA A 180 -5.24 12.40 22.13
CA ALA A 180 -5.78 11.26 22.87
C ALA A 180 -6.51 10.25 21.95
N ILE A 181 -7.31 10.73 20.99
CA ILE A 181 -7.94 9.90 19.97
C ILE A 181 -6.89 9.17 19.12
N MET A 182 -5.84 9.89 18.70
CA MET A 182 -4.72 9.32 17.94
C MET A 182 -3.97 8.25 18.73
N LYS A 183 -3.72 8.47 20.03
CA LYS A 183 -3.06 7.50 20.91
C LYS A 183 -3.84 6.18 20.98
N ASN A 184 -5.15 6.25 21.16
CA ASN A 184 -6.01 5.07 21.17
C ASN A 184 -6.00 4.35 19.80
N HIS A 185 -5.98 5.12 18.71
CA HIS A 185 -5.87 4.56 17.37
C HIS A 185 -4.53 3.86 17.13
N LEU A 186 -3.40 4.47 17.53
CA LEU A 186 -2.07 3.84 17.47
C LEU A 186 -2.04 2.52 18.25
N ALA A 187 -2.56 2.49 19.48
CA ALA A 187 -2.61 1.26 20.27
C ALA A 187 -3.48 0.17 19.60
N THR A 188 -4.62 0.57 19.02
CA THR A 188 -5.51 -0.37 18.30
C THR A 188 -4.85 -0.92 17.04
N GLU A 189 -4.22 -0.05 16.26
CA GLU A 189 -3.54 -0.42 15.02
C GLU A 189 -2.31 -1.31 15.29
N ALA A 190 -1.56 -1.04 16.37
CA ALA A 190 -0.47 -1.88 16.84
C ALA A 190 -0.96 -3.30 17.16
N ALA A 191 -2.04 -3.42 17.94
CA ALA A 191 -2.63 -4.72 18.27
C ALA A 191 -3.13 -5.47 17.02
N LEU A 192 -3.71 -4.77 16.04
CA LEU A 192 -4.13 -5.36 14.76
C LEU A 192 -2.94 -5.88 13.94
N ILE A 193 -1.83 -5.15 13.94
CA ILE A 193 -0.60 -5.54 13.24
C ILE A 193 0.14 -6.68 13.99
N GLY A 194 -0.13 -6.84 15.29
CA GLY A 194 0.60 -7.74 16.17
C GLY A 194 1.94 -7.14 16.60
N CYS A 195 1.98 -5.83 16.78
CA CYS A 195 2.90 -5.22 17.72
C CYS A 195 2.30 -5.38 19.13
#